data_AF-A0A4Q3BX52-F1
#
_entry.id   AF-A0A4Q3BX52-F1
#
_cell.length_a   1.000
_cell.length_b   1.000
_cell.length_c   1.000
_cell.angle_alpha   90.00
_cell.angle_beta   90.00
_cell.angle_gamma   90.00
#
_symmetry.space_group_name_H-M   'P 1'
#
loop_
_entity.id
_entity.type
_entity.pdbx_description
1 polymer ?
#
loop_
_entity_poly.entity_id
_entity_poly.type
_entity_poly.pdbx_seq_one_letter_code
_entity_poly.pdbx_strand_id
1 'polypeptide(L)'
;MSGAVYEDIEVNPENQWRLNTPGDAGWARSARPDAEKRKYFMVSVDTHLTPPFRLFGERIDKKFKDLLPRIEERDGVRYMVQHGMRAEKLVEVPLQGEDLARTKAGAGLSSIEEEAMVERRVRDQDRD
;
A
#
# COMPACT_ATOMS: atom_id res chain seq x y z
N MET A 1 4.30 12.97 26.60
CA MET A 1 4.46 12.12 25.41
C MET A 1 3.55 10.92 25.61
N SER A 2 2.37 10.85 24.98
CA SER A 2 1.55 9.64 25.04
C SER A 2 2.10 8.65 24.01
N GLY A 3 2.75 7.59 24.49
CA GLY A 3 3.17 6.49 23.63
C GLY A 3 1.94 5.83 23.01
N ALA A 4 1.95 5.65 21.70
CA ALA A 4 0.94 4.81 21.05
C ALA A 4 1.06 3.39 21.63
N VAL A 5 -0.02 2.88 22.19
CA VAL A 5 -0.13 1.49 22.63
C VAL A 5 -0.38 0.68 21.36
N TYR A 6 0.58 -0.17 20.98
CA TYR A 6 0.41 -1.09 19.86
C TYR A 6 -0.22 -2.37 20.41
N GLU A 7 -1.35 -2.80 19.84
CA GLU A 7 -1.89 -4.13 20.08
C GLU A 7 -1.05 -5.15 19.29
N ASP A 8 -0.51 -6.14 20.00
CA ASP A 8 0.17 -7.28 19.37
C ASP A 8 -0.87 -8.10 18.59
N ILE A 9 -0.61 -8.30 17.30
CA ILE A 9 -1.46 -9.13 16.45
C ILE A 9 -1.04 -10.59 16.62
N GLU A 10 -1.97 -11.44 17.06
CA GLU A 10 -1.74 -12.88 17.16
C GLU A 10 -1.44 -13.49 15.79
N VAL A 11 -0.34 -14.25 15.70
CA VAL A 11 0.11 -14.84 14.44
C VAL A 11 -0.66 -16.13 14.12
N ASN A 12 -1.22 -16.24 12.92
CA ASN A 12 -2.00 -17.42 12.52
C ASN A 12 -1.09 -18.67 12.33
N PRO A 13 -1.64 -19.89 12.46
CA PRO A 13 -0.85 -21.13 12.36
C PRO A 13 0.01 -21.22 11.08
N GLU A 14 -0.49 -20.70 9.96
CA GLU A 14 0.15 -20.72 8.65
C GLU A 14 1.38 -19.80 8.58
N ASN A 15 1.43 -18.75 9.40
CA ASN A 15 2.52 -17.78 9.44
C ASN A 15 3.43 -17.92 10.68
N GLN A 16 3.18 -18.88 11.57
CA GLN A 16 4.03 -19.15 12.75
C GLN A 16 5.51 -19.32 12.41
N TRP A 17 5.83 -19.92 11.26
CA TRP A 17 7.22 -20.10 10.81
C TRP A 17 7.97 -18.78 10.60
N ARG A 18 7.26 -17.67 10.34
CA ARG A 18 7.86 -16.34 10.15
C ARG A 18 8.44 -15.76 11.42
N LEU A 19 7.96 -16.17 12.60
CA LEU A 19 8.52 -15.76 13.89
C LEU A 19 9.91 -16.34 14.14
N ASN A 20 10.21 -17.47 13.50
CA ASN A 20 11.48 -18.19 13.65
C ASN A 20 12.41 -18.00 12.45
N THR A 21 12.15 -16.99 11.60
CA THR A 21 13.02 -16.72 10.46
C THR A 21 14.41 -16.30 10.96
N PRO A 22 15.52 -16.88 10.42
CA PRO A 22 16.86 -16.42 10.76
C PRO A 22 17.12 -14.97 10.30
N GLY A 23 16.19 -14.37 9.54
CA GLY A 23 16.32 -13.02 9.04
C GLY A 23 17.52 -12.88 8.12
N ASP A 24 18.33 -11.84 8.33
CA ASP A 24 19.58 -11.60 7.62
C ASP A 24 20.80 -12.30 8.27
N ALA A 25 20.60 -13.20 9.23
CA ALA A 25 21.70 -13.91 9.89
C ALA A 25 22.52 -14.73 8.87
N GLY A 26 23.83 -14.45 8.82
CA GLY A 26 24.76 -15.09 7.90
C GLY A 26 24.79 -14.50 6.49
N TRP A 27 24.00 -13.45 6.20
CA TRP A 27 24.09 -12.76 4.93
C TRP A 27 25.40 -11.97 4.84
N ALA A 28 26.16 -12.18 3.77
CA ALA A 28 27.43 -11.47 3.56
C ALA A 28 27.26 -9.95 3.32
N ARG A 29 26.02 -9.48 3.13
CA ARG A 29 25.60 -8.07 2.94
C ARG A 29 24.25 -7.89 3.65
N SER A 30 24.10 -6.81 4.43
CA SER A 30 22.85 -6.51 5.14
C SER A 30 22.12 -5.31 4.52
N ALA A 31 20.79 -5.30 4.64
CA ALA A 31 19.93 -4.20 4.21
C ALA A 31 19.86 -3.05 5.23
N ARG A 32 20.41 -3.23 6.44
CA ARG A 32 20.39 -2.21 7.52
C ARG A 32 21.31 -1.02 7.21
N PRO A 33 21.00 0.19 7.71
CA PRO A 33 21.81 1.38 7.43
C PRO A 33 23.24 1.28 7.98
N ASP A 34 23.45 0.53 9.05
CA ASP A 34 24.73 0.32 9.74
C ASP A 34 25.57 -0.85 9.20
N ALA A 35 25.22 -1.40 8.05
CA ALA A 35 25.92 -2.55 7.48
C ALA A 35 27.42 -2.25 7.22
N GLU A 36 28.30 -3.19 7.62
CA GLU A 36 29.76 -3.06 7.49
C GLU A 36 30.23 -2.84 6.04
N LYS A 37 29.51 -3.42 5.07
CA LYS A 37 29.78 -3.23 3.64
C LYS A 37 28.91 -2.13 3.08
N ARG A 38 29.55 -1.14 2.45
CA ARG A 38 28.88 -0.06 1.72
C ARG A 38 27.97 -0.63 0.64
N LYS A 39 26.73 -0.12 0.57
CA LYS A 39 25.76 -0.46 -0.46
C LYS A 39 26.06 0.31 -1.74
N TYR A 40 25.68 -0.25 -2.88
CA TYR A 40 25.69 0.50 -4.13
C TYR A 40 24.51 1.46 -4.15
N PHE A 41 24.78 2.70 -4.58
CA PHE A 41 23.70 3.60 -4.96
C PHE A 41 23.02 3.02 -6.21
N MET A 42 21.72 2.72 -6.09
CA MET A 42 20.90 2.19 -7.17
C MET A 42 19.83 3.21 -7.52
N VAL A 43 19.65 3.45 -8.82
CA VAL A 43 18.57 4.30 -9.33
C VAL A 43 17.49 3.39 -9.90
N SER A 44 16.29 3.43 -9.33
CA SER A 44 15.14 2.77 -9.95
C SER A 44 14.74 3.57 -11.19
N VAL A 45 14.67 2.90 -12.34
CA VAL A 45 14.20 3.51 -13.60
C VAL A 45 12.70 3.35 -13.80
N ASP A 46 12.02 2.64 -12.90
CA ASP A 46 10.59 2.41 -12.94
C ASP A 46 10.00 2.43 -11.53
N THR A 47 8.96 3.23 -11.35
CA THR A 47 8.18 3.30 -10.11
C THR A 47 6.81 3.87 -10.43
N HIS A 48 5.81 3.45 -9.66
CA HIS A 48 4.43 3.88 -9.83
C HIS A 48 3.92 4.51 -8.54
N LEU A 49 3.20 5.61 -8.69
CA LEU A 49 2.39 6.19 -7.63
C LEU A 49 0.92 6.00 -8.00
N THR A 50 0.12 5.58 -7.03
CA THR A 50 -1.34 5.61 -7.19
C THR A 50 -1.79 7.06 -7.30
N PRO A 51 -2.46 7.47 -8.40
CA PRO A 51 -2.88 8.85 -8.56
C PRO A 51 -3.94 9.23 -7.52
N PRO A 52 -4.03 10.51 -7.13
CA PRO A 52 -5.14 11.00 -6.32
C PRO A 52 -6.48 10.67 -6.97
N PHE A 53 -7.44 10.19 -6.19
CA PHE A 53 -8.73 9.70 -6.71
C PHE A 53 -9.46 10.71 -7.59
N ARG A 54 -9.35 12.01 -7.27
CA ARG A 54 -10.03 13.09 -7.99
C ARG A 54 -9.26 13.67 -9.17
N LEU A 55 -8.00 13.25 -9.40
CA LEU A 55 -7.08 13.88 -10.35
C LEU A 55 -7.73 14.06 -11.73
N PHE A 56 -8.23 12.97 -12.33
CA PHE A 56 -8.83 13.02 -13.66
C PHE A 56 -10.27 13.54 -13.64
N GLY A 57 -11.06 13.18 -12.61
CA GLY A 57 -12.45 13.61 -12.49
C GLY A 57 -12.61 15.14 -12.43
N GLU A 58 -11.64 15.85 -11.84
CA GLU A 58 -11.64 17.31 -11.72
C GLU A 58 -10.97 18.02 -12.90
N ARG A 59 -9.95 17.42 -13.51
CA ARG A 59 -9.07 18.13 -14.46
C ARG A 59 -9.28 17.78 -15.93
N ILE A 60 -9.99 16.70 -16.25
CA ILE A 60 -10.27 16.35 -17.65
C ILE A 60 -11.41 17.20 -18.23
N ASP A 61 -11.37 17.43 -19.55
CA ASP A 61 -12.48 18.05 -20.29
C ASP A 61 -13.78 17.27 -20.05
N LYS A 62 -14.88 18.00 -19.81
CA LYS A 62 -16.21 17.45 -19.52
C LYS A 62 -16.64 16.39 -20.53
N LYS A 63 -16.32 16.55 -21.81
CA LYS A 63 -16.71 15.60 -22.88
C LYS A 63 -16.10 14.20 -22.71
N PHE A 64 -15.05 14.05 -21.90
CA PHE A 64 -14.37 12.77 -21.66
C PHE A 64 -14.67 12.16 -20.30
N LYS A 65 -15.43 12.84 -19.43
CA LYS A 65 -15.66 12.36 -18.05
C LYS A 65 -16.36 10.99 -18.03
N ASP A 66 -17.31 10.77 -18.92
CA ASP A 66 -18.07 9.52 -18.99
C ASP A 66 -17.22 8.32 -19.50
N LEU A 67 -16.04 8.62 -20.05
CA LEU A 67 -15.08 7.61 -20.52
C LEU A 67 -14.13 7.14 -19.40
N LEU A 68 -14.06 7.87 -18.29
CA LEU A 68 -13.17 7.51 -17.20
C LEU A 68 -13.58 6.17 -16.56
N PRO A 69 -12.60 5.34 -16.16
CA PRO A 69 -12.86 4.18 -15.32
C PRO A 69 -13.62 4.57 -14.05
N ARG A 70 -14.64 3.79 -13.71
CA ARG A 70 -15.47 4.03 -12.53
C ARG A 70 -15.91 2.72 -11.90
N ILE A 71 -16.29 2.80 -10.64
CA ILE A 71 -16.93 1.70 -9.93
C ILE A 71 -18.43 1.95 -9.96
N GLU A 72 -19.19 0.96 -10.40
CA GLU A 72 -20.65 0.96 -10.35
C GLU A 72 -21.13 -0.13 -9.40
N GLU A 73 -22.18 0.16 -8.64
CA GLU A 73 -22.86 -0.83 -7.82
C GLU A 73 -24.16 -1.25 -8.51
N ARG A 74 -24.36 -2.56 -8.66
CA ARG A 74 -25.55 -3.15 -9.28
C ARG A 74 -25.96 -4.34 -8.41
N ASP A 75 -27.17 -4.29 -7.85
CA ASP A 75 -27.73 -5.35 -7.00
C ASP A 75 -26.81 -5.78 -5.84
N GLY A 76 -26.15 -4.79 -5.20
CA GLY A 76 -25.21 -5.03 -4.09
C GLY A 76 -23.85 -5.59 -4.52
N VAL A 77 -23.57 -5.66 -5.83
CA VAL A 77 -22.29 -6.09 -6.38
C VAL A 77 -21.59 -4.91 -7.04
N ARG A 78 -20.31 -4.69 -6.68
CA ARG A 78 -19.48 -3.67 -7.32
C ARG A 78 -18.83 -4.18 -8.60
N TYR A 79 -18.79 -3.34 -9.62
CA TYR A 79 -18.19 -3.61 -10.92
C TYR A 79 -17.21 -2.50 -11.29
N MET A 80 -16.05 -2.88 -11.82
CA MET A 80 -15.15 -1.98 -12.52
C MET A 80 -15.67 -1.81 -13.95
N VAL A 81 -15.96 -0.57 -14.34
CA VAL A 81 -16.44 -0.22 -15.69
C VAL A 81 -15.41 0.65 -16.37
N GLN A 82 -14.96 0.21 -17.54
CA GLN A 82 -14.05 0.95 -18.41
C GLN A 82 -14.67 1.08 -19.79
N HIS A 83 -14.47 2.23 -20.44
CA HIS A 83 -15.04 2.48 -21.76
C HIS A 83 -14.56 1.44 -22.78
N GLY A 84 -15.50 0.84 -23.52
CA GLY A 84 -15.22 -0.18 -24.52
C GLY A 84 -14.90 -1.58 -23.97
N MET A 85 -14.89 -1.78 -22.65
CA MET A 85 -14.65 -3.07 -22.02
C MET A 85 -15.91 -3.61 -21.36
N ARG A 86 -15.98 -4.94 -21.21
CA ARG A 86 -17.01 -5.59 -20.40
C ARG A 86 -16.83 -5.19 -18.94
N ALA A 87 -17.92 -4.86 -18.26
CA ALA A 87 -17.88 -4.61 -16.82
C ALA A 87 -17.36 -5.86 -16.07
N GLU A 88 -16.35 -5.67 -15.23
CA GLU A 88 -15.74 -6.74 -14.45
C GLU A 88 -16.19 -6.68 -13.00
N LYS A 89 -16.65 -7.81 -12.47
CA LYS A 89 -17.08 -7.90 -11.07
C LYS A 89 -15.86 -7.70 -10.15
N LEU A 90 -15.95 -6.76 -9.23
CA LEU A 90 -14.96 -6.60 -8.17
C LEU A 90 -15.22 -7.67 -7.12
N VAL A 91 -14.22 -8.51 -6.87
CA VAL A 91 -14.26 -9.51 -5.80
C VAL A 91 -13.69 -8.88 -4.55
N GLU A 92 -14.55 -8.67 -3.56
CA GLU A 92 -14.17 -8.17 -2.26
C GLU A 92 -13.81 -9.35 -1.37
N VAL A 93 -12.52 -9.47 -1.08
CA VAL A 93 -12.05 -10.43 -0.09
C VAL A 93 -12.08 -9.72 1.27
N PRO A 94 -12.86 -10.21 2.25
CA PRO A 94 -12.84 -9.63 3.59
C PRO A 94 -11.45 -9.82 4.19
N LEU A 95 -10.71 -8.72 4.32
CA LEU A 95 -9.39 -8.75 4.96
C LEU A 95 -9.58 -8.87 6.47
N GLN A 96 -8.94 -9.86 7.09
CA GLN A 96 -9.04 -10.14 8.52
C GLN A 96 -7.65 -10.43 9.11
N GLY A 97 -7.54 -10.31 10.44
CA GLY A 97 -6.31 -10.61 11.18
C GLY A 97 -5.06 -9.96 10.56
N GLU A 98 -4.09 -10.79 10.22
CA GLU A 98 -2.83 -10.34 9.64
C GLU A 98 -2.95 -9.72 8.23
N ASP A 99 -3.92 -10.14 7.40
CA ASP A 99 -4.07 -9.60 6.05
C ASP A 99 -4.59 -8.16 6.11
N LEU A 100 -5.54 -7.90 7.01
CA LEU A 100 -5.99 -6.54 7.30
C LEU A 100 -4.84 -5.69 7.85
N ALA A 101 -4.02 -6.24 8.74
CA ALA A 101 -2.87 -5.55 9.30
C ALA A 101 -1.84 -5.18 8.23
N ARG A 102 -1.50 -6.09 7.31
CA ARG A 102 -0.57 -5.83 6.19
C ARG A 102 -1.09 -4.76 5.25
N THR A 103 -2.37 -4.84 4.88
CA THR A 103 -2.99 -3.82 4.04
C THR A 103 -2.97 -2.47 4.73
N LYS A 104 -3.25 -2.38 6.04
CA LYS A 104 -3.14 -1.12 6.80
C LYS A 104 -1.70 -0.61 6.92
N ALA A 105 -0.73 -1.50 7.14
CA ALA A 105 0.68 -1.12 7.25
C ALA A 105 1.27 -0.59 5.92
N GLY A 106 0.80 -1.13 4.78
CA GLY A 106 1.16 -0.65 3.44
C GLY A 106 0.27 0.47 2.91
N ALA A 107 -0.93 0.67 3.48
CA ALA A 107 -1.87 1.69 3.05
C ALA A 107 -1.45 3.06 3.55
N GLY A 108 -0.56 3.72 2.81
CA GLY A 108 -0.43 5.18 2.86
C GLY A 108 -1.63 5.92 2.25
N LEU A 109 -2.80 5.27 2.10
CA LEU A 109 -3.96 5.76 1.34
C LEU A 109 -5.30 5.47 2.03
N SER A 110 -5.35 4.96 3.27
CA SER A 110 -6.60 5.01 4.02
C SER A 110 -6.89 6.49 4.32
N SER A 111 -7.85 7.03 3.61
CA SER A 111 -8.17 8.44 3.39
C SER A 111 -8.70 9.20 4.61
N ILE A 112 -8.08 9.04 5.78
CA ILE A 112 -8.55 9.65 7.03
C ILE A 112 -7.51 10.62 7.60
N GLU A 113 -6.21 10.44 7.33
CA GLU A 113 -5.14 11.33 7.85
C GLU A 113 -4.02 11.55 6.82
N GLU A 114 -4.33 12.31 5.76
CA GLU A 114 -3.45 12.51 4.59
C GLU A 114 -2.15 13.30 4.89
N GLU A 115 -2.15 14.25 5.83
CA GLU A 115 -0.99 15.13 6.06
C GLU A 115 0.07 14.54 7.02
N ALA A 116 -0.34 13.97 8.14
CA ALA A 116 0.59 13.46 9.15
C ALA A 116 1.44 12.26 8.66
N MET A 117 0.90 11.50 7.70
CA MET A 117 1.51 10.27 7.20
C MET A 117 2.51 10.52 6.06
N VAL A 118 2.26 11.52 5.20
CA VAL A 118 3.21 11.95 4.16
C VAL A 118 4.46 12.53 4.82
N GLU A 119 4.31 13.41 5.81
CA GLU A 119 5.45 13.93 6.56
C GLU A 119 6.22 12.83 7.30
N ARG A 120 5.52 11.86 7.88
CA ARG A 120 6.18 10.72 8.52
C ARG A 120 6.97 9.89 7.52
N ARG A 121 6.45 9.66 6.32
CA ARG A 121 7.16 8.92 5.28
C ARG A 121 8.34 9.69 4.72
N VAL A 122 8.24 11.01 4.59
CA VAL A 122 9.38 11.87 4.25
C VAL A 122 10.46 11.78 5.33
N ARG A 123 10.09 11.85 6.63
CA ARG A 123 11.04 11.66 7.74
C ARG A 123 11.68 10.28 7.77
N ASP A 124 10.96 9.23 7.36
CA ASP A 124 11.51 7.87 7.26
C ASP A 124 12.46 7.74 6.04
N GLN A 125 12.24 8.49 4.97
CA GLN A 125 13.17 8.58 3.83
C GLN A 125 14.45 9.34 4.15
N ASP A 126 14.41 10.31 5.07
CA ASP A 126 15.60 11.04 5.54
C ASP A 126 16.51 10.20 6.48
N ARG A 127 16.09 8.98 6.85
CA ARG A 127 16.85 8.06 7.73
C ARG A 127 17.66 7.00 6.98
N ASP A 128 17.53 6.93 5.66
CA ASP A 128 18.36 6.09 4.76
C ASP A 128 19.61 6.85 4.27
#